data_AF-A0A9E3QBS3-F1
#
_entry.id   AF-A0A9E3QBS3-F1
#
_cell.length_a   1.000
_cell.length_b   1.000
_cell.length_c   1.000
_cell.angle_alpha   90.00
_cell.angle_beta   90.00
_cell.angle_gamma   90.00
#
_symmetry.space_group_name_H-M   'P 1'
#
loop_
_entity.id
_entity.type
_entity.pdbx_description
1 polymer ?
#
loop_
_entity_poly.entity_id
_entity_poly.type
_entity_poly.pdbx_seq_one_letter_code
_entity_poly.pdbx_strand_id
1 'polypeptide(L)'
;MLDLGFLLLLMLWSAGIGLRMLARLVPIPEHPADALSLAIPLGLGALALATLGLAELGLLTRGGIIAILGSGALLCGTPGPRLRGLIAEEPAPRGALDWASDLALAVALVGTLLTALTPVTDGDALCYHLQVPKVFLASQAATFEPDLHETVYPLVMEMLYTVALAVRGPVACRLVSWLFGLVFALNVSAQARPVLK
;
A
#
# COMPACT_ATOMS: atom_id res chain seq x y z
N MET A 1 -14.73 -0.50 -9.97
CA MET A 1 -13.75 -0.95 -11.00
C MET A 1 -12.51 -0.05 -11.04
N LEU A 2 -12.66 1.28 -11.10
CA LEU A 2 -11.52 2.22 -11.11
C LEU A 2 -10.67 2.18 -9.83
N ASP A 3 -11.25 1.87 -8.67
CA ASP A 3 -10.53 1.79 -7.38
C ASP A 3 -9.56 0.60 -7.33
N LEU A 4 -9.91 -0.52 -7.97
CA LEU A 4 -8.99 -1.66 -8.16
C LEU A 4 -7.84 -1.30 -9.10
N GLY A 5 -8.12 -0.50 -10.15
CA GLY A 5 -7.08 0.04 -11.03
C GLY A 5 -6.12 0.96 -10.27
N PHE A 6 -6.64 1.83 -9.40
CA PHE A 6 -5.83 2.65 -8.49
C PHE A 6 -4.99 1.79 -7.54
N LEU A 7 -5.59 0.75 -6.93
CA LEU A 7 -4.88 -0.16 -6.05
C LEU A 7 -3.71 -0.86 -6.77
N LEU A 8 -3.95 -1.35 -7.98
CA LEU A 8 -2.91 -1.98 -8.80
C LEU A 8 -1.80 -0.99 -9.14
N LEU A 9 -2.15 0.24 -9.54
CA LEU A 9 -1.18 1.30 -9.79
C LEU A 9 -0.34 1.59 -8.55
N LEU A 10 -0.98 1.72 -7.38
CA LEU A 10 -0.30 2.00 -6.13
C LEU A 10 0.63 0.85 -5.72
N MET A 11 0.18 -0.39 -5.89
CA MET A 11 0.99 -1.59 -5.62
C MET A 11 2.22 -1.66 -6.53
N LEU A 12 2.05 -1.47 -7.84
CA LEU A 12 3.15 -1.48 -8.81
C LEU A 12 4.13 -0.32 -8.59
N TRP A 13 3.61 0.87 -8.31
CA TRP A 13 4.40 2.04 -8.00
C TRP A 13 5.24 1.81 -6.74
N SER A 14 4.61 1.32 -5.67
CA SER A 14 5.28 1.08 -4.39
C SER A 14 6.30 -0.04 -4.47
N ALA A 15 5.99 -1.12 -5.19
CA ALA A 15 6.96 -2.18 -5.47
C ALA A 15 8.17 -1.66 -6.25
N GLY A 16 7.95 -0.82 -7.28
CA GLY A 16 9.04 -0.27 -8.10
C GLY A 16 9.98 0.64 -7.31
N ILE A 17 9.43 1.63 -6.59
CA ILE A 17 10.22 2.53 -5.73
C ILE A 17 10.90 1.73 -4.62
N GLY A 18 10.15 0.87 -3.94
CA GLY A 18 10.62 0.04 -2.85
C GLY A 18 11.76 -0.87 -3.24
N LEU A 19 11.68 -1.57 -4.38
CA LEU A 19 12.78 -2.42 -4.87
C LEU A 19 14.03 -1.61 -5.17
N ARG A 20 13.87 -0.39 -5.68
CA ARG A 20 14.99 0.51 -6.01
C ARG A 20 15.67 1.04 -4.74
N MET A 21 14.89 1.32 -3.69
CA MET A 21 15.40 1.67 -2.38
C MET A 21 16.07 0.46 -1.70
N LEU A 22 15.41 -0.70 -1.70
CA LEU A 22 15.91 -1.94 -1.10
C LEU A 22 17.26 -2.34 -1.68
N ALA A 23 17.41 -2.26 -3.01
CA ALA A 23 18.65 -2.56 -3.72
C ALA A 23 19.86 -1.69 -3.30
N ARG A 24 19.63 -0.52 -2.67
CA ARG A 24 20.68 0.36 -2.15
C ARG A 24 21.04 0.07 -0.70
N LEU A 25 20.17 -0.62 0.03
CA LEU A 25 20.30 -0.87 1.46
C LEU A 25 20.84 -2.27 1.72
N VAL A 26 20.32 -3.27 0.99
CA VAL A 26 20.60 -4.69 1.21
C VAL A 26 20.56 -5.47 -0.11
N PRO A 27 21.20 -6.66 -0.18
CA PRO A 27 20.96 -7.61 -1.26
C PRO A 27 19.46 -7.94 -1.35
N ILE A 28 18.92 -7.92 -2.57
CA ILE A 28 17.51 -8.25 -2.81
C ILE A 28 17.33 -9.75 -2.58
N PRO A 29 16.32 -10.19 -1.81
CA PRO A 29 15.99 -11.61 -1.66
C PRO A 29 15.84 -12.30 -3.01
N GLU A 30 16.34 -13.53 -3.13
CA GLU A 30 16.22 -14.32 -4.35
C GLU A 30 14.77 -14.66 -4.67
N HIS A 31 13.99 -14.98 -3.62
CA HIS A 31 12.59 -15.29 -3.77
C HIS A 31 11.76 -14.00 -3.98
N PRO A 32 11.03 -13.88 -5.10
CA PRO A 32 10.43 -12.61 -5.51
C PRO A 32 9.29 -12.17 -4.59
N ALA A 33 8.57 -13.09 -3.93
CA ALA A 33 7.56 -12.72 -2.94
C ALA A 33 8.17 -12.07 -1.70
N ASP A 34 9.39 -12.47 -1.33
CA ASP A 34 10.11 -11.93 -0.18
C ASP A 34 10.68 -10.56 -0.54
N ALA A 35 11.14 -10.38 -1.78
CA ALA A 35 11.53 -9.08 -2.29
C ALA A 35 10.33 -8.10 -2.31
N LEU A 36 9.15 -8.55 -2.74
CA LEU A 36 7.93 -7.73 -2.78
C LEU A 36 7.38 -7.42 -1.39
N SER A 37 7.46 -8.37 -0.44
CA SER A 37 6.98 -8.15 0.92
C SER A 37 7.76 -7.03 1.62
N LEU A 38 9.05 -6.87 1.32
CA LEU A 38 9.88 -5.77 1.82
C LEU A 38 9.73 -4.49 0.98
N ALA A 39 9.63 -4.62 -0.34
CA ALA A 39 9.58 -3.47 -1.24
C ALA A 39 8.28 -2.67 -1.12
N ILE A 40 7.11 -3.33 -1.10
CA ILE A 40 5.83 -2.60 -1.12
C ILE A 40 5.67 -1.68 0.10
N PRO A 41 5.91 -2.11 1.36
CA PRO A 41 5.87 -1.22 2.52
C PRO A 41 6.88 -0.08 2.44
N LEU A 42 8.08 -0.36 1.93
CA LEU A 42 9.12 0.67 1.79
C LEU A 42 8.72 1.76 0.80
N GLY A 43 8.11 1.37 -0.33
CA GLY A 43 7.55 2.31 -1.30
C GLY A 43 6.35 3.09 -0.77
N LEU A 44 5.43 2.42 -0.07
CA LEU A 44 4.29 3.09 0.58
C LEU A 44 4.77 4.09 1.64
N GLY A 45 5.77 3.72 2.46
CA GLY A 45 6.39 4.63 3.42
C GLY A 45 7.04 5.84 2.74
N ALA A 46 7.75 5.63 1.64
CA ALA A 46 8.31 6.73 0.85
C ALA A 46 7.23 7.66 0.28
N LEU A 47 6.11 7.11 -0.21
CA LEU A 47 4.98 7.90 -0.68
C LEU A 47 4.34 8.71 0.45
N ALA A 48 4.17 8.10 1.63
CA ALA A 48 3.60 8.76 2.80
C ALA A 48 4.47 9.95 3.23
N LEU A 49 5.78 9.75 3.33
CA LEU A 49 6.74 10.82 3.67
C LEU A 49 6.81 11.91 2.60
N ALA A 50 6.76 11.55 1.32
CA ALA A 50 6.75 12.53 0.24
C ALA A 50 5.45 13.35 0.23
N THR A 51 4.32 12.71 0.54
CA THR A 51 3.02 13.40 0.69
C THR A 51 3.02 14.33 1.90
N LEU A 52 3.61 13.92 3.02
CA LEU A 52 3.84 14.80 4.17
C LEU A 52 4.72 15.98 3.76
N GLY A 53 5.79 15.75 3.02
CA GLY A 53 6.65 16.83 2.49
C GLY A 53 5.89 17.85 1.63
N LEU A 54 4.91 17.43 0.82
CA LEU A 54 4.03 18.39 0.14
C LEU A 54 3.16 19.16 1.11
N ALA A 55 2.61 18.49 2.12
CA ALA A 55 1.74 19.08 3.12
C ALA A 55 2.47 20.16 3.93
N GLU A 56 3.71 19.90 4.35
CA GLU A 56 4.55 20.88 5.04
C GLU A 56 4.92 22.09 4.16
N LEU A 57 4.95 21.90 2.83
CA LEU A 57 5.22 22.97 1.87
C LEU A 57 3.95 23.73 1.42
N GLY A 58 2.76 23.36 1.90
CA GLY A 58 1.49 23.92 1.41
C GLY A 58 1.16 23.54 -0.03
N LEU A 59 1.75 22.45 -0.54
CA LEU A 59 1.62 21.95 -1.91
C LEU A 59 0.76 20.68 -1.98
N LEU A 60 -0.02 20.37 -0.95
CA LEU A 60 -0.89 19.18 -0.89
C LEU A 60 -2.15 19.35 -1.74
N THR A 61 -1.91 19.59 -3.02
CA THR A 61 -2.93 19.75 -4.04
C THR A 61 -3.03 18.46 -4.84
N ARG A 62 -4.14 18.28 -5.57
CA ARG A 62 -4.25 17.18 -6.54
C ARG A 62 -3.09 17.17 -7.54
N GLY A 63 -2.62 18.35 -7.95
CA GLY A 63 -1.46 18.49 -8.84
C GLY A 63 -0.16 18.02 -8.19
N GLY A 64 0.08 18.39 -6.93
CA GLY A 64 1.25 17.93 -6.17
C GLY A 64 1.28 16.41 -6.00
N ILE A 65 0.12 15.81 -5.65
CA ILE A 65 -0.02 14.35 -5.52
C ILE A 65 0.24 13.65 -6.85
N ILE A 66 -0.33 14.16 -7.96
CA ILE A 66 -0.07 13.62 -9.30
C ILE A 66 1.42 13.77 -9.67
N ALA A 67 2.08 14.86 -9.30
CA ALA A 67 3.50 15.07 -9.56
C ALA A 67 4.39 14.07 -8.80
N ILE A 68 4.07 13.74 -7.55
CA ILE A 68 4.78 12.68 -6.80
C ILE A 68 4.55 11.31 -7.42
N LEU A 69 3.30 10.96 -7.75
CA LEU A 69 2.99 9.68 -8.39
C LEU A 69 3.67 9.58 -9.75
N GLY A 70 3.64 10.64 -10.55
CA GLY A 70 4.28 10.71 -11.87
C GLY A 70 5.80 10.62 -11.80
N SER A 71 6.44 11.39 -10.91
CA SER A 71 7.89 11.33 -10.72
C SER A 71 8.34 9.95 -10.22
N GLY A 72 7.61 9.35 -9.28
CA GLY A 72 7.90 7.99 -8.85
C GLY A 72 7.73 6.96 -9.96
N ALA A 73 6.69 7.09 -10.80
CA ALA A 73 6.48 6.19 -11.94
C ALA A 73 7.64 6.28 -12.96
N LEU A 74 8.16 7.48 -13.22
CA LEU A 74 9.35 7.69 -14.05
C LEU A 74 10.61 7.06 -13.43
N LEU A 75 10.74 7.14 -12.11
CA LEU A 75 11.87 6.57 -11.36
C LEU A 75 11.79 5.04 -11.22
N CYS A 76 10.60 4.44 -11.22
CA CYS A 76 10.42 2.99 -11.13
C CYS A 76 11.11 2.25 -12.28
N GLY A 77 11.06 2.81 -13.50
CA GLY A 77 11.40 2.07 -14.72
C GLY A 77 10.44 0.89 -14.94
N THR A 78 10.73 0.01 -15.90
CA THR A 78 9.90 -1.19 -16.13
C THR A 78 10.29 -2.32 -15.16
N PRO A 79 9.38 -2.81 -14.28
CA PRO A 79 9.69 -3.91 -13.34
C PRO A 79 9.76 -5.30 -14.02
N GLY A 80 9.78 -5.32 -15.37
CA GLY A 80 9.49 -6.46 -16.23
C GLY A 80 10.27 -7.76 -16.00
N PRO A 81 11.57 -7.76 -15.67
CA PRO A 81 12.31 -9.02 -15.53
C PRO A 81 12.16 -9.67 -14.14
N ARG A 82 11.94 -8.89 -13.07
CA ARG A 82 11.94 -9.43 -11.68
C ARG A 82 10.60 -10.02 -11.24
N LEU A 83 9.49 -9.52 -11.77
CA LEU A 83 8.15 -10.05 -11.45
C LEU A 83 7.84 -11.39 -12.14
N ARG A 84 8.57 -11.75 -13.20
CA ARG A 84 8.36 -13.02 -13.92
C ARG A 84 8.68 -14.26 -13.08
N GLY A 85 9.58 -14.13 -12.09
CA GLY A 85 9.92 -15.23 -11.19
C GLY A 85 8.79 -15.64 -10.23
N LEU A 86 7.76 -14.81 -10.03
CA LEU A 86 6.64 -15.10 -9.12
C LEU A 86 5.76 -16.26 -9.59
N ILE A 87 5.81 -16.60 -10.88
CA ILE A 87 4.93 -17.61 -11.51
C ILE A 87 5.71 -18.90 -11.81
N ALA A 88 7.01 -18.93 -11.50
CA ALA A 88 7.93 -19.97 -11.97
C ALA A 88 8.26 -21.06 -10.93
N GLU A 89 7.57 -21.12 -9.79
CA GLU A 89 7.76 -22.22 -8.85
C GLU A 89 7.02 -23.47 -9.31
N GLU A 90 7.74 -24.60 -9.37
CA GLU A 90 7.10 -25.89 -9.60
C GLU A 90 6.23 -26.27 -8.39
N PRO A 91 4.97 -26.68 -8.61
CA PRO A 91 4.09 -27.04 -7.52
C PRO A 91 4.60 -28.31 -6.82
N ALA A 92 4.91 -28.20 -5.53
CA ALA A 92 5.16 -29.34 -4.67
C ALA A 92 3.93 -30.26 -4.61
N PRO A 93 4.10 -31.58 -4.35
CA PRO A 93 2.97 -32.50 -4.17
C PRO A 93 2.07 -32.01 -3.01
N ARG A 94 0.77 -31.87 -3.30
CA ARG A 94 -0.21 -31.26 -2.39
C ARG A 94 -1.11 -32.31 -1.73
N GLY A 95 -1.27 -32.21 -0.42
CA GLY A 95 -2.23 -32.99 0.37
C GLY A 95 -3.62 -32.35 0.41
N ALA A 96 -4.60 -33.07 0.96
CA ALA A 96 -5.96 -32.55 1.16
C ALA A 96 -6.00 -31.34 2.12
N LEU A 97 -5.11 -31.32 3.12
CA LEU A 97 -5.00 -30.21 4.07
C LEU A 97 -4.54 -28.92 3.36
N ASP A 98 -3.57 -29.02 2.45
CA ASP A 98 -3.06 -27.87 1.69
C ASP A 98 -4.17 -27.25 0.84
N TRP A 99 -4.98 -28.08 0.18
CA TRP A 99 -6.14 -27.61 -0.58
C TRP A 99 -7.20 -26.95 0.29
N ALA A 100 -7.47 -27.50 1.47
CA ALA A 100 -8.42 -26.91 2.41
C ALA A 100 -7.92 -25.55 2.92
N SER A 101 -6.64 -25.43 3.24
CA SER A 101 -5.99 -24.18 3.64
C SER A 101 -5.99 -23.14 2.52
N ASP A 102 -5.64 -23.53 1.29
CA ASP A 102 -5.68 -22.65 0.11
C ASP A 102 -7.10 -22.14 -0.17
N LEU A 103 -8.11 -23.01 -0.07
CA LEU A 103 -9.51 -22.63 -0.25
C LEU A 103 -9.96 -21.66 0.85
N ALA A 104 -9.62 -21.95 2.12
CA ALA A 104 -9.95 -21.07 3.23
C ALA A 104 -9.30 -19.68 3.07
N LEU A 105 -8.04 -19.64 2.65
CA LEU A 105 -7.34 -18.40 2.33
C LEU A 105 -8.00 -17.66 1.17
N ALA A 106 -8.32 -18.35 0.08
CA ALA A 106 -8.99 -17.74 -1.08
C ALA A 106 -10.35 -17.14 -0.69
N VAL A 107 -11.15 -17.86 0.09
CA VAL A 107 -12.43 -17.36 0.61
C VAL A 107 -12.23 -16.15 1.51
N ALA A 108 -11.24 -16.16 2.42
CA ALA A 108 -10.94 -15.03 3.28
C ALA A 108 -10.47 -13.79 2.49
N LEU A 109 -9.61 -13.97 1.50
CA LEU A 109 -9.11 -12.88 0.64
C LEU A 109 -10.22 -12.28 -0.21
N VAL A 110 -11.05 -13.11 -0.84
CA VAL A 110 -12.20 -12.63 -1.64
C VAL A 110 -13.22 -11.96 -0.73
N GLY A 111 -13.55 -12.56 0.42
CA GLY A 111 -14.49 -11.99 1.38
C GLY A 111 -14.04 -10.61 1.87
N THR A 112 -12.81 -10.49 2.34
CA THR A 112 -12.25 -9.21 2.82
C THR A 112 -12.12 -8.17 1.70
N LEU A 113 -11.81 -8.57 0.46
CA LEU A 113 -11.79 -7.66 -0.68
C LEU A 113 -13.19 -7.13 -1.00
N LEU A 114 -14.20 -8.01 -1.04
CA LEU A 114 -15.59 -7.60 -1.26
C LEU A 114 -16.05 -6.66 -0.15
N THR A 115 -15.68 -6.93 1.10
CA THR A 115 -15.93 -6.03 2.22
C THR A 115 -15.22 -4.69 2.03
N ALA A 116 -13.95 -4.65 1.62
CA ALA A 116 -13.21 -3.41 1.39
C ALA A 116 -13.81 -2.54 0.26
N LEU A 117 -14.51 -3.16 -0.69
CA LEU A 117 -15.21 -2.48 -1.79
C LEU A 117 -16.55 -1.86 -1.39
N THR A 118 -17.08 -2.16 -0.20
CA THR A 118 -18.33 -1.54 0.28
C THR A 118 -18.10 -0.10 0.76
N PRO A 119 -19.15 0.74 0.85
CA PRO A 119 -19.05 2.04 1.47
C PRO A 119 -18.46 1.98 2.89
N VAL A 120 -17.68 3.00 3.26
CA VAL A 120 -17.07 3.08 4.60
C VAL A 120 -18.14 3.45 5.62
N THR A 121 -18.32 2.59 6.62
CA THR A 121 -19.29 2.77 7.70
C THR A 121 -18.66 2.70 9.08
N ASP A 122 -17.35 2.45 9.16
CA ASP A 122 -16.62 2.30 10.41
C ASP A 122 -16.51 3.67 11.11
N GLY A 123 -16.90 3.72 12.39
CA GLY A 123 -17.04 4.98 13.13
C GLY A 123 -15.71 5.73 13.26
N ASP A 124 -14.65 5.03 13.64
CA ASP A 124 -13.29 5.57 13.71
C ASP A 124 -12.77 6.04 12.35
N ALA A 125 -13.00 5.25 11.30
CA ALA A 125 -12.59 5.60 9.96
C ALA A 125 -13.26 6.89 9.48
N LEU A 126 -14.55 7.06 9.77
CA LEU A 126 -15.31 8.26 9.41
C LEU A 126 -14.94 9.45 10.29
N CYS A 127 -14.72 9.24 11.59
CA CYS A 127 -14.42 10.31 12.54
C CYS A 127 -13.06 10.94 12.30
N TYR A 128 -12.00 10.15 12.12
CA TYR A 128 -10.64 10.72 12.04
C TYR A 128 -9.80 10.19 10.88
N HIS A 129 -9.78 8.90 10.57
CA HIS A 129 -8.88 8.41 9.50
C HIS A 129 -9.20 8.98 8.12
N LEU A 130 -10.47 9.24 7.80
CA LEU A 130 -10.87 9.92 6.57
C LEU A 130 -11.00 11.43 6.76
N GLN A 131 -11.23 11.90 7.98
CA GLN A 131 -11.44 13.32 8.23
C GLN A 131 -10.11 14.09 8.23
N VAL A 132 -9.06 13.56 8.86
CA VAL A 132 -7.72 14.19 8.88
C VAL A 132 -7.22 14.44 7.44
N PRO A 133 -7.20 13.45 6.52
CA PRO A 133 -6.85 13.67 5.12
C PRO A 133 -7.73 14.71 4.39
N LYS A 134 -9.04 14.76 4.70
CA LYS A 134 -9.94 15.74 4.07
C LYS A 134 -9.62 17.15 4.51
N VAL A 135 -9.36 17.36 5.81
CA VAL A 135 -8.94 18.64 6.36
C VAL A 135 -7.63 19.08 5.70
N PHE A 136 -6.64 18.19 5.60
CA PHE A 136 -5.37 18.51 4.95
C PHE A 136 -5.50 18.81 3.46
N LEU A 137 -6.37 18.10 2.72
CA LEU A 137 -6.63 18.41 1.31
C LEU A 137 -7.35 19.75 1.15
N ALA A 138 -8.23 20.11 2.09
CA ALA A 138 -8.94 21.38 2.06
C ALA A 138 -8.02 22.56 2.39
N SER A 139 -7.12 22.41 3.37
CA SER A 139 -6.13 23.42 3.73
C SER A 139 -4.89 23.41 2.84
N GLN A 140 -4.73 22.37 2.01
CA GLN A 140 -3.54 22.09 1.18
C GLN A 140 -2.25 21.94 2.00
N ALA A 141 -2.37 21.69 3.31
CA ALA A 141 -1.26 21.60 4.24
C ALA A 141 -1.56 20.66 5.42
N ALA A 142 -0.52 20.14 6.08
CA ALA A 142 -0.67 19.45 7.34
C ALA A 142 -0.79 20.50 8.45
N THR A 143 -1.99 20.65 9.01
CA THR A 143 -2.29 21.69 10.00
C THR A 143 -2.88 21.10 11.25
N PHE A 144 -2.49 21.63 12.42
CA PHE A 144 -3.17 21.28 13.66
C PHE A 144 -4.61 21.79 13.64
N GLU A 145 -5.56 20.89 13.93
CA GLU A 145 -6.98 21.20 14.07
C GLU A 145 -7.43 20.91 15.51
N PRO A 146 -7.76 21.93 16.32
CA PRO A 146 -8.17 21.75 17.71
C PRO A 146 -9.35 20.79 17.91
N ASP A 147 -10.28 20.75 16.96
CA ASP A 147 -11.45 19.86 17.05
C ASP A 147 -11.17 18.44 16.51
N LEU A 148 -9.96 18.20 15.97
CA LEU A 148 -9.52 16.95 15.38
C LEU A 148 -8.06 16.67 15.77
N HIS A 149 -7.87 16.23 17.02
CA HIS A 149 -6.55 16.06 17.65
C HIS A 149 -5.67 15.04 16.93
N GLU A 150 -6.26 14.12 16.15
CA GLU A 150 -5.56 13.14 15.34
C GLU A 150 -4.69 13.79 14.25
N THR A 151 -4.86 15.09 13.96
CA THR A 151 -3.98 15.87 13.09
C THR A 151 -2.53 15.95 13.59
N VAL A 152 -2.25 15.64 14.86
CA VAL A 152 -0.88 15.59 15.41
C VAL A 152 -0.39 14.17 15.74
N TYR A 153 -1.16 13.14 15.40
CA TYR A 153 -0.73 11.74 15.55
C TYR A 153 0.31 11.36 14.47
N PRO A 154 0.94 10.18 14.55
CA PRO A 154 1.77 9.69 13.46
C PRO A 154 0.96 9.53 12.16
N LEU A 155 1.17 10.43 11.18
CA LEU A 155 0.31 10.60 10.00
C LEU A 155 0.59 9.65 8.82
N VAL A 156 1.33 8.55 9.01
CA VAL A 156 1.79 7.71 7.88
C VAL A 156 0.60 7.16 7.09
N MET A 157 -0.42 6.64 7.77
CA MET A 157 -1.62 6.11 7.12
C MET A 157 -2.47 7.23 6.52
N GLU A 158 -2.62 8.34 7.23
CA GLU A 158 -3.39 9.50 6.83
C GLU A 158 -2.79 10.15 5.56
N MET A 159 -1.46 10.16 5.40
CA MET A 159 -0.81 10.60 4.17
C MET A 159 -1.11 9.68 2.98
N LEU A 160 -1.16 8.36 3.19
CA LEU A 160 -1.57 7.43 2.13
C LEU A 160 -3.05 7.57 1.78
N TYR A 161 -3.90 7.79 2.78
CA TYR A 161 -5.32 8.04 2.59
C TYR A 161 -5.57 9.38 1.89
N THR A 162 -4.73 10.39 2.13
CA THR A 162 -4.73 11.66 1.42
C THR A 162 -4.53 11.45 -0.08
N VAL A 163 -3.56 10.61 -0.48
CA VAL A 163 -3.36 10.23 -1.88
C VAL A 163 -4.59 9.51 -2.44
N ALA A 164 -5.12 8.51 -1.72
CA ALA A 164 -6.29 7.75 -2.16
C ALA A 164 -7.55 8.62 -2.29
N LEU A 165 -7.78 9.57 -1.37
CA LEU A 165 -8.90 10.50 -1.42
C LEU A 165 -8.77 11.50 -2.56
N ALA A 166 -7.57 12.06 -2.79
CA ALA A 166 -7.35 13.04 -3.84
C ALA A 166 -7.51 12.46 -5.26
N VAL A 167 -7.19 11.18 -5.44
CA VAL A 167 -7.28 10.50 -6.75
C VAL A 167 -8.64 9.82 -6.93
N ARG A 168 -9.20 9.26 -5.86
CA ARG A 168 -10.39 8.39 -5.90
C ARG A 168 -11.43 8.78 -4.86
N GLY A 169 -11.29 8.30 -3.62
CA GLY A 169 -12.31 8.41 -2.60
C GLY A 169 -12.15 7.42 -1.43
N PRO A 170 -13.15 7.37 -0.52
CA PRO A 170 -13.07 6.58 0.72
C PRO A 170 -12.87 5.07 0.49
N VAL A 171 -13.47 4.49 -0.55
CA VAL A 171 -13.30 3.06 -0.87
C VAL A 171 -11.85 2.75 -1.22
N ALA A 172 -11.15 3.66 -1.92
CA ALA A 172 -9.73 3.48 -2.22
C ALA A 172 -8.87 3.47 -0.95
N CYS A 173 -9.25 4.21 0.10
CA CYS A 173 -8.55 4.16 1.40
C CYS A 173 -8.68 2.78 2.06
N ARG A 174 -9.88 2.17 2.01
CA ARG A 174 -10.07 0.79 2.49
C ARG A 174 -9.24 -0.22 1.71
N LEU A 175 -9.11 -0.03 0.40
CA LEU A 175 -8.23 -0.85 -0.42
C LEU A 175 -6.74 -0.68 -0.06
N VAL A 176 -6.31 0.53 0.34
CA VAL A 176 -4.96 0.74 0.88
C VAL A 176 -4.75 -0.10 2.15
N SER A 177 -5.70 -0.08 3.09
CA SER A 177 -5.61 -0.93 4.29
C SER A 177 -5.68 -2.43 3.98
N TRP A 178 -6.49 -2.84 3.01
CA TRP A 178 -6.51 -4.21 2.52
C TRP A 178 -5.16 -4.63 1.92
N LEU A 179 -4.49 -3.76 1.16
CA LEU A 179 -3.13 -3.98 0.67
C LEU A 179 -2.13 -4.17 1.81
N PHE A 180 -2.21 -3.37 2.89
CA PHE A 180 -1.37 -3.60 4.07
C PHE A 180 -1.60 -4.97 4.68
N GLY A 181 -2.85 -5.44 4.75
CA GLY A 181 -3.17 -6.80 5.20
C GLY A 181 -2.52 -7.89 4.34
N LEU A 182 -2.58 -7.74 3.01
CA LEU A 182 -1.90 -8.67 2.09
C LEU A 182 -0.38 -8.67 2.30
N VAL A 183 0.21 -7.49 2.35
CA VAL A 183 1.67 -7.34 2.46
C VAL A 183 2.16 -7.81 3.83
N PHE A 184 1.37 -7.61 4.89
CA PHE A 184 1.63 -8.20 6.19
C PHE A 184 1.63 -9.73 6.13
N ALA A 185 0.62 -10.35 5.52
CA ALA A 185 0.58 -11.81 5.34
C ALA A 185 1.77 -12.34 4.52
N LEU A 186 2.18 -11.62 3.47
CA LEU A 186 3.37 -11.94 2.69
C LEU A 186 4.66 -11.82 3.53
N ASN A 187 4.77 -10.80 4.38
CA ASN A 187 5.92 -10.62 5.27
C ASN A 187 6.02 -11.75 6.31
N VAL A 188 4.90 -12.17 6.88
CA VAL A 188 4.86 -13.30 7.81
C VAL A 188 5.27 -14.58 7.09
N SER A 189 4.77 -14.80 5.88
CA SER A 189 5.12 -15.97 5.07
C SER A 189 6.60 -15.99 4.70
N ALA A 190 7.17 -14.84 4.32
CA ALA A 190 8.60 -14.69 4.01
C ALA A 190 9.48 -14.99 5.23
N GLN A 191 9.10 -14.53 6.41
CA GLN A 191 9.83 -14.82 7.66
C GLN A 191 9.70 -16.27 8.13
N ALA A 192 8.60 -16.94 7.77
CA ALA A 192 8.37 -18.35 8.09
C ALA A 192 9.14 -19.30 7.14
N ARG A 193 9.66 -18.83 6.00
CA ARG A 193 10.47 -19.66 5.11
C ARG A 193 11.75 -20.07 5.85
N PRO A 194 12.05 -21.38 5.94
CA PRO A 194 13.24 -21.82 6.62
C PRO A 194 14.47 -21.22 5.94
N VAL A 195 15.31 -20.54 6.72
CA VAL A 195 16.62 -20.02 6.29
C VAL A 195 17.58 -21.20 6.19
N LEU A 196 17.31 -22.12 5.27
CA LEU A 196 18.24 -23.19 4.92
C LEU A 196 19.19 -22.63 3.88
N LYS A 197 20.39 -22.27 4.34
CA LYS A 197 21.56 -22.09 3.47
C LYS A 197 22.16 -23.45 3.11
#